data_AF-A0A8J3WLL8-F1
#
_entry.id   AF-A0A8J3WLL8-F1
#
_cell.length_a   1.000
_cell.length_b   1.000
_cell.length_c   1.000
_cell.angle_alpha   90.00
_cell.angle_beta   90.00
_cell.angle_gamma   90.00
#
_symmetry.space_group_name_H-M   'P 1'
#
loop_
_entity.id
_entity.type
_entity.pdbx_description
1 polymer ?
#
loop_
_entity_poly.entity_id
_entity_poly.type
_entity_poly.pdbx_seq_one_letter_code
_entity_poly.pdbx_strand_id
1 'polypeptide(L)'
;MTVFVPHENAERWDFRAARTILTGAGNTASHAGSDGFALISDGWDVAIVRIQDGDMFRPRTGTARTRWEAALNSYARTMTESGWQIVRTNAITVVVRAPLPETPQTTARLHRIDVGHHRLTFDGHPGIGGEIRMHLGGTSAGAGGYHAYSHTGRLVFHRGDITPAVEALAHHYGLPFPIQIHH
;
A
#
# COMPACT_ATOMS: atom_id res chain seq x y z
N MET A 1 1.77 -20.09 12.13
CA MET A 1 1.80 -18.82 11.39
C MET A 1 2.35 -19.12 10.01
N THR A 2 1.51 -19.11 8.97
CA THR A 2 1.95 -19.34 7.59
C THR A 2 2.89 -18.22 7.17
N VAL A 3 4.07 -18.59 6.68
CA VAL A 3 5.05 -17.62 6.16
C VAL A 3 4.41 -16.92 4.95
N PHE A 4 4.38 -15.59 4.95
CA PHE A 4 3.90 -14.82 3.79
C PHE A 4 4.86 -15.03 2.61
N VAL A 5 4.30 -15.33 1.44
CA VAL A 5 5.07 -15.55 0.21
C VAL A 5 4.68 -14.47 -0.81
N PRO A 6 5.61 -13.62 -1.26
CA PRO A 6 5.36 -12.64 -2.31
C PRO A 6 4.82 -13.28 -3.60
N HIS A 7 3.77 -12.69 -4.18
CA HIS A 7 3.19 -13.08 -5.46
C HIS A 7 2.45 -11.90 -6.10
N GLU A 8 2.00 -12.01 -7.35
CA GLU A 8 1.26 -10.92 -7.99
C GLU A 8 -0.01 -10.55 -7.22
N ASN A 9 -0.24 -9.25 -7.04
CA ASN A 9 -1.37 -8.73 -6.26
C ASN A 9 -1.42 -9.26 -4.83
N ALA A 10 -0.28 -9.69 -4.28
CA ALA A 10 -0.20 -9.96 -2.86
C ALA A 10 -0.59 -8.70 -2.09
N GLU A 11 -1.28 -8.90 -0.97
CA GLU A 11 -1.69 -7.78 -0.12
C GLU A 11 -0.48 -6.92 0.24
N ARG A 12 -0.60 -5.59 0.23
CA ARG A 12 0.51 -4.70 0.58
C ARG A 12 1.01 -4.96 2.00
N TRP A 13 2.31 -4.84 2.24
CA TRP A 13 2.92 -5.10 3.55
C TRP A 13 2.34 -4.21 4.66
N ASP A 14 2.10 -2.94 4.35
CA ASP A 14 1.52 -1.95 5.25
C ASP A 14 0.06 -2.28 5.59
N PHE A 15 -0.71 -2.85 4.65
CA PHE A 15 -2.06 -3.33 4.94
C PHE A 15 -2.03 -4.51 5.90
N ARG A 16 -1.12 -5.47 5.69
CA ARG A 16 -0.95 -6.61 6.61
C ARG A 16 -0.56 -6.13 8.02
N ALA A 17 0.36 -5.18 8.10
CA ALA A 17 0.82 -4.59 9.36
C ALA A 17 -0.32 -3.83 10.07
N ALA A 18 -1.01 -2.93 9.37
CA ALA A 18 -2.15 -2.18 9.91
C ALA A 18 -3.29 -3.11 10.37
N ARG A 19 -3.60 -4.15 9.60
CA ARG A 19 -4.59 -5.16 10.01
C ARG A 19 -4.16 -5.87 11.29
N THR A 20 -2.90 -6.30 11.37
CA THR A 20 -2.37 -7.00 12.55
C THR A 20 -2.48 -6.13 13.80
N ILE A 21 -2.12 -4.84 13.69
CA ILE A 21 -2.24 -3.87 14.77
C ILE A 21 -3.69 -3.71 15.23
N LEU A 22 -4.60 -3.42 14.29
CA LEU A 22 -6.00 -3.16 14.63
C LEU A 22 -6.70 -4.40 15.21
N THR A 23 -6.46 -5.57 14.63
CA THR A 23 -7.01 -6.85 15.13
C THR A 23 -6.42 -7.26 16.46
N GLY A 24 -5.11 -7.04 16.69
CA GLY A 24 -4.46 -7.25 17.98
C GLY A 24 -5.03 -6.36 19.09
N ALA A 25 -5.52 -5.17 18.74
CA ALA A 25 -6.23 -4.27 19.64
C ALA A 25 -7.73 -4.59 19.81
N GLY A 26 -8.21 -5.73 19.27
CA GLY A 26 -9.60 -6.18 19.40
C GLY A 26 -10.58 -5.60 18.37
N ASN A 27 -10.10 -4.83 17.37
CA ASN A 27 -10.96 -4.35 16.30
C ASN A 27 -11.19 -5.45 15.27
N THR A 28 -12.43 -5.60 14.80
CA THR A 28 -12.76 -6.64 13.81
C THR A 28 -12.53 -6.12 12.40
N ALA A 29 -11.80 -6.88 11.57
CA ALA A 29 -11.75 -6.62 10.14
C ALA A 29 -13.14 -6.90 9.56
N SER A 30 -13.65 -6.00 8.73
CA SER A 30 -14.98 -6.17 8.13
C SER A 30 -14.94 -7.30 7.09
N HIS A 31 -15.97 -8.14 7.13
CA HIS A 31 -16.33 -9.10 6.10
C HIS A 31 -17.69 -8.65 5.54
N ALA A 32 -18.10 -9.13 4.37
CA ALA A 32 -19.35 -8.69 3.74
C ALA A 32 -20.53 -8.65 4.73
N GLY A 33 -21.05 -7.45 5.00
CA GLY A 33 -22.17 -7.22 5.93
C GLY A 33 -21.82 -7.10 7.41
N SER A 34 -20.55 -7.07 7.81
CA SER A 34 -20.14 -6.99 9.23
C SER A 34 -19.59 -5.62 9.63
N ASP A 35 -19.86 -5.25 10.89
CA ASP A 35 -19.15 -4.18 11.58
C ASP A 35 -17.64 -4.43 11.55
N GLY A 36 -16.88 -3.36 11.33
CA GLY A 36 -15.43 -3.42 11.46
C GLY A 36 -14.70 -2.29 10.78
N PHE A 37 -13.54 -2.62 10.24
CA PHE A 37 -12.78 -1.76 9.35
C PHE A 37 -12.41 -2.47 8.06
N ALA A 38 -12.25 -1.70 6.98
CA ALA A 38 -11.58 -2.13 5.76
C ALA A 38 -10.32 -1.28 5.52
N LEU A 39 -9.35 -1.84 4.81
CA LEU A 39 -8.14 -1.13 4.42
C LEU A 39 -8.17 -0.88 2.92
N ILE A 40 -8.00 0.37 2.52
CA ILE A 40 -7.91 0.75 1.11
C ILE A 40 -6.67 1.60 0.88
N SER A 41 -6.23 1.63 -0.38
CA SER A 41 -5.08 2.41 -0.81
C SER A 41 -5.46 3.87 -0.86
N ASP A 42 -4.61 4.73 -0.30
CA ASP A 42 -4.71 6.17 -0.47
C ASP A 42 -3.35 6.69 -0.95
N GLY A 43 -3.08 6.46 -2.25
CA GLY A 43 -1.71 6.52 -2.77
C GLY A 43 -0.78 5.58 -2.00
N TRP A 44 0.25 6.16 -1.41
CA TRP A 44 1.24 5.45 -0.58
C TRP A 44 0.77 5.18 0.84
N ASP A 45 -0.29 5.84 1.30
CA ASP A 45 -0.81 5.71 2.65
C ASP A 45 -1.92 4.64 2.74
N VAL A 46 -2.24 4.24 3.97
CA VAL A 46 -3.31 3.28 4.27
C VAL A 46 -4.52 4.03 4.80
N ALA A 47 -5.66 3.95 4.11
CA ALA A 47 -6.91 4.46 4.63
C ALA A 47 -7.68 3.35 5.34
N ILE A 48 -7.90 3.54 6.65
CA ILE A 48 -8.71 2.67 7.49
C ILE A 48 -10.15 3.19 7.41
N VAL A 49 -11.01 2.47 6.69
CA VAL A 49 -12.42 2.81 6.48
C VAL A 49 -13.26 2.16 7.57
N ARG A 50 -14.09 2.94 8.27
CA ARG A 50 -15.09 2.39 9.19
C ARG A 50 -16.26 1.83 8.40
N ILE A 51 -16.69 0.61 8.78
CA ILE A 51 -17.90 -0.03 8.26
C ILE A 51 -18.79 -0.36 9.46
N GLN A 52 -20.06 0.05 9.41
CA GLN A 52 -21.06 -0.28 10.43
C GLN A 52 -22.32 -0.79 9.75
N ASP A 53 -22.82 -1.95 10.17
CA ASP A 53 -23.98 -2.64 9.63
C ASP A 53 -23.85 -2.90 8.12
N GLY A 54 -22.61 -3.10 7.65
CA GLY A 54 -22.26 -3.25 6.23
C GLY A 54 -22.18 -1.95 5.43
N ASP A 55 -22.40 -0.80 6.06
CA ASP A 55 -22.39 0.52 5.41
C ASP A 55 -21.12 1.31 5.74
N MET A 56 -20.62 2.04 4.74
CA MET A 56 -19.48 2.97 4.86
C MET A 56 -19.93 4.42 5.11
N PHE A 57 -21.24 4.69 5.14
CA PHE A 57 -21.77 6.01 5.43
C PHE A 57 -21.85 6.27 6.94
N ARG A 58 -21.28 7.40 7.35
CA ARG A 58 -21.37 7.88 8.73
C ARG A 58 -22.85 8.17 9.09
N PRO A 59 -23.38 7.56 10.17
CA PRO A 59 -24.71 7.89 10.68
C PRO A 59 -24.83 9.37 11.05
N ARG A 60 -26.00 9.98 10.80
CA ARG A 60 -26.19 11.42 10.99
C ARG A 60 -26.29 11.84 12.45
N THR A 61 -26.95 11.07 13.31
CA THR A 61 -27.22 11.42 14.71
C THR A 61 -27.36 10.16 15.58
N GLY A 62 -27.51 10.36 16.90
CA GLY A 62 -27.83 9.30 17.84
C GLY A 62 -26.65 8.38 18.20
N THR A 63 -26.98 7.29 18.88
CA THR A 63 -26.01 6.34 19.42
C THR A 63 -25.16 5.66 18.34
N ALA A 64 -25.72 5.44 17.14
CA ALA A 64 -24.98 4.93 16.00
C ALA A 64 -23.84 5.88 15.58
N ARG A 65 -24.09 7.19 15.54
CA ARG A 65 -23.05 8.19 15.24
C ARG A 65 -21.98 8.22 16.32
N THR A 66 -22.36 8.17 17.59
CA THR A 66 -21.40 8.13 18.70
C THR A 66 -20.50 6.88 18.64
N ARG A 67 -21.07 5.71 18.36
CA ARG A 67 -20.30 4.46 18.17
C ARG A 67 -19.34 4.57 16.97
N TRP A 68 -19.81 5.14 15.87
CA TRP A 68 -18.99 5.38 14.68
C TRP A 68 -17.77 6.25 14.98
N GLU A 69 -17.98 7.40 15.63
CA GLU A 69 -16.92 8.33 16.00
C GLU A 69 -15.95 7.72 17.03
N ALA A 70 -16.47 7.00 18.02
CA ALA A 70 -15.66 6.29 19.00
C ALA A 70 -14.76 5.23 18.33
N ALA A 71 -15.27 4.50 17.33
CA ALA A 71 -14.49 3.52 16.58
C ALA A 71 -13.36 4.19 15.77
N LEU A 72 -13.65 5.27 15.04
CA LEU A 72 -12.62 6.03 14.30
C LEU A 72 -11.54 6.60 15.23
N ASN A 73 -11.93 7.17 16.37
CA ASN A 73 -10.99 7.66 17.37
C ASN A 73 -10.16 6.51 17.95
N SER A 74 -10.76 5.34 18.16
CA SER A 74 -10.05 4.15 18.61
C SER A 74 -9.01 3.70 17.59
N TYR A 75 -9.36 3.66 16.29
CA TYR A 75 -8.42 3.31 15.22
C TYR A 75 -7.23 4.29 15.20
N ALA A 76 -7.50 5.60 15.20
CA ALA A 76 -6.45 6.62 15.19
C ALA A 76 -5.52 6.51 16.40
N ARG A 77 -6.07 6.28 17.59
CA ARG A 77 -5.29 6.07 18.81
C ARG A 77 -4.44 4.80 18.72
N THR A 78 -5.03 3.66 18.37
CA THR A 78 -4.31 2.38 18.24
C THR A 78 -3.15 2.47 17.25
N MET A 79 -3.34 3.12 16.11
CA MET A 79 -2.28 3.31 15.12
C MET A 79 -1.17 4.23 15.66
N THR A 80 -1.53 5.35 16.29
CA THR A 80 -0.57 6.26 16.93
C THR A 80 0.25 5.57 18.02
N GLU A 81 -0.40 4.80 18.90
CA GLU A 81 0.26 4.02 19.97
C GLU A 81 1.19 2.95 19.41
N SER A 82 0.93 2.47 18.19
CA SER A 82 1.78 1.53 17.45
C SER A 82 2.88 2.23 16.63
N GLY A 83 3.06 3.54 16.78
CA GLY A 83 4.10 4.32 16.11
C GLY A 83 3.78 4.75 14.68
N TRP A 84 2.53 4.57 14.21
CA TRP A 84 2.12 5.03 12.88
C TRP A 84 1.75 6.52 12.91
N GLN A 85 2.06 7.22 11.82
CA GLN A 85 1.70 8.63 11.69
C GLN A 85 0.27 8.75 11.16
N ILE A 86 -0.56 9.56 11.83
CA ILE A 86 -1.85 9.99 11.27
C ILE A 86 -1.60 11.07 10.22
N VAL A 87 -1.88 10.75 8.96
CA VAL A 87 -1.74 11.71 7.84
C VAL A 87 -2.94 12.65 7.80
N ARG A 88 -4.14 12.08 7.90
CA ARG A 88 -5.40 12.84 8.00
C ARG A 88 -6.53 11.98 8.54
N THR A 89 -7.55 12.64 9.06
CA THR A 89 -8.82 12.01 9.46
C THR A 89 -9.97 12.70 8.74
N ASN A 90 -11.03 11.95 8.46
CA ASN A 90 -12.29 12.51 7.97
C ASN A 90 -13.49 11.75 8.58
N ALA A 91 -14.69 12.02 8.09
CA ALA A 91 -15.92 11.47 8.64
C ALA A 91 -16.03 9.94 8.57
N ILE A 92 -15.28 9.27 7.68
CA ILE A 92 -15.42 7.83 7.42
C ILE A 92 -14.08 7.07 7.48
N THR A 93 -12.95 7.77 7.43
CA THR A 93 -11.62 7.15 7.39
C THR A 93 -10.62 7.79 8.34
N VAL A 94 -9.67 6.98 8.82
CA VAL A 94 -8.38 7.42 9.35
C VAL A 94 -7.30 7.03 8.35
N VAL A 95 -6.58 8.01 7.79
CA VAL A 95 -5.45 7.76 6.89
C VAL A 95 -4.16 7.78 7.67
N VAL A 96 -3.40 6.70 7.55
CA VAL A 96 -2.17 6.47 8.32
C VAL A 96 -1.00 6.11 7.42
N ARG A 97 0.19 6.48 7.85
CA ARG A 97 1.45 6.15 7.21
C ARG A 97 2.24 5.20 8.11
N ALA A 98 2.71 4.12 7.50
CA ALA A 98 3.55 3.14 8.19
C ALA A 98 4.89 3.78 8.60
N PRO A 99 5.39 3.51 9.81
CA PRO A 99 6.75 3.88 10.15
C PRO A 99 7.70 3.07 9.25
N LEU A 100 8.66 3.75 8.64
CA LEU A 100 9.71 3.10 7.85
C LEU A 100 10.96 2.96 8.73
N PRO A 101 11.51 1.74 8.89
CA PRO A 101 12.80 1.59 9.56
C PRO A 101 13.89 2.30 8.75
N GLU A 102 14.97 2.71 9.42
CA GLU A 102 16.11 3.37 8.76
C GLU A 102 16.87 2.43 7.82
N THR A 103 16.79 1.13 8.08
CA THR A 103 17.46 0.09 7.27
C THR A 103 16.52 -0.47 6.21
N PRO A 104 17.00 -0.64 4.96
CA PRO A 104 16.24 -1.31 3.91
C PRO A 104 15.80 -2.71 4.30
N GLN A 105 14.54 -3.03 4.00
CA GLN A 105 13.96 -4.36 4.25
C GLN A 105 13.90 -5.22 2.98
N THR A 106 14.00 -4.58 1.82
CA THR A 106 14.00 -5.22 0.50
C THR A 106 15.10 -4.62 -0.36
N THR A 107 15.82 -5.44 -1.11
CA THR A 107 16.80 -4.98 -2.10
C THR A 107 16.27 -5.24 -3.50
N ALA A 108 16.21 -4.18 -4.30
CA ALA A 108 15.81 -4.21 -5.70
C ALA A 108 17.04 -3.98 -6.60
N ARG A 109 17.22 -4.84 -7.61
CA ARG A 109 18.29 -4.70 -8.60
C ARG A 109 17.72 -4.36 -9.96
N LEU A 110 18.10 -3.19 -10.45
CA LEU A 110 17.84 -2.73 -11.80
C LEU A 110 19.00 -3.16 -12.69
N HIS A 111 18.71 -3.98 -13.69
CA HIS A 111 19.65 -4.32 -14.74
C HIS A 111 19.22 -3.60 -16.01
N ARG A 112 20.05 -2.69 -16.51
CA ARG A 112 19.78 -2.03 -17.78
C ARG A 112 19.83 -3.04 -18.93
N ILE A 113 18.75 -3.09 -19.72
CA ILE A 113 18.67 -3.86 -20.95
C ILE A 113 19.08 -2.97 -22.13
N ASP A 114 18.50 -1.77 -22.21
CA ASP A 114 18.81 -0.75 -23.24
C ASP A 114 18.54 0.67 -22.68
N VAL A 115 18.64 1.71 -23.51
CA VAL A 115 18.30 3.10 -23.18
C VAL A 115 16.86 3.18 -22.68
N GLY A 116 16.68 3.55 -21.40
CA GLY A 116 15.37 3.69 -20.79
C GLY A 116 14.64 2.37 -20.51
N HIS A 117 15.27 1.21 -20.72
CA HIS A 117 14.67 -0.10 -20.46
C HIS A 117 15.50 -0.87 -19.43
N HIS A 118 14.86 -1.22 -18.32
CA HIS A 118 15.48 -1.94 -17.22
C HIS A 118 14.67 -3.19 -16.88
N ARG A 119 15.37 -4.27 -16.55
CA ARG A 119 14.82 -5.41 -15.82
C ARG A 119 14.96 -5.13 -14.33
N LEU A 120 13.90 -5.35 -13.57
CA LEU A 120 13.91 -5.30 -12.11
C LEU A 120 13.83 -6.71 -11.53
N THR A 121 14.68 -6.99 -10.54
CA THR A 121 14.61 -8.19 -9.69
C THR A 121 14.66 -7.80 -8.23
N PHE A 122 14.18 -8.69 -7.35
CA PHE A 122 14.24 -8.50 -5.89
C PHE A 122 15.08 -9.61 -5.27
N ASP A 123 16.08 -9.24 -4.47
CA ASP A 123 16.96 -10.19 -3.81
C ASP A 123 16.16 -11.12 -2.88
N GLY A 124 16.51 -12.41 -2.86
CA GLY A 124 15.79 -13.42 -2.07
C GLY A 124 14.42 -13.83 -2.61
N HIS A 125 13.95 -13.23 -3.71
CA HIS A 125 12.65 -13.53 -4.30
C HIS A 125 12.75 -13.89 -5.80
N PRO A 126 13.37 -15.04 -6.12
CA PRO A 126 13.43 -15.50 -7.51
C PRO A 126 12.03 -15.72 -8.06
N GLY A 127 11.80 -15.32 -9.31
CA GLY A 127 10.51 -15.51 -10.00
C GLY A 127 9.56 -14.31 -9.93
N ILE A 128 9.82 -13.31 -9.08
CA ILE A 128 9.12 -12.02 -9.14
C ILE A 128 10.07 -10.89 -9.60
N GLY A 129 9.49 -9.75 -9.96
CA GLY A 129 10.21 -8.62 -10.53
C GLY A 129 9.43 -7.99 -11.67
N GLY A 130 10.12 -7.53 -12.70
CA GLY A 130 9.42 -6.95 -13.84
C GLY A 130 10.32 -6.19 -14.77
N GLU A 131 9.71 -5.33 -15.58
CA GLU A 131 10.41 -4.43 -16.47
C GLU A 131 9.95 -3.00 -16.25
N ILE A 132 10.91 -2.08 -16.30
CA ILE A 132 10.67 -0.65 -16.23
C ILE A 132 11.09 -0.04 -17.56
N ARG A 133 10.13 0.53 -18.28
CA ARG A 133 10.30 1.02 -19.64
C ARG A 133 10.01 2.51 -19.70
N MET A 134 10.95 3.28 -20.24
CA MET A 134 10.79 4.69 -20.50
C MET A 134 9.82 4.85 -21.67
N HIS A 135 8.71 5.54 -21.41
CA HIS A 135 7.79 5.98 -22.43
C HIS A 135 8.08 7.46 -22.71
N LEU A 136 8.64 7.74 -23.89
CA LEU A 136 8.72 9.09 -24.41
C LEU A 136 7.30 9.52 -24.78
N GLY A 137 6.82 10.63 -24.21
CA GLY A 137 5.49 11.14 -24.53
C GLY A 137 5.40 11.43 -26.02
N GLY A 138 4.36 10.93 -26.68
CA GLY A 138 4.02 11.35 -28.04
C GLY A 138 3.83 12.87 -28.09
N THR A 139 4.18 13.48 -29.22
CA THR A 139 4.27 14.92 -29.49
C THR A 139 3.00 15.71 -29.12
N SER A 140 2.75 15.97 -27.84
CA SER A 140 1.98 17.10 -27.29
C SER A 140 1.96 17.00 -25.76
N ALA A 141 2.67 17.93 -25.09
CA ALA A 141 2.54 18.27 -23.66
C ALA A 141 2.76 17.18 -22.59
N GLY A 142 3.15 15.96 -22.94
CA GLY A 142 3.48 14.92 -21.97
C GLY A 142 4.97 14.80 -21.68
N ALA A 143 5.46 15.27 -20.52
CA ALA A 143 6.78 14.87 -20.01
C ALA A 143 6.91 13.33 -20.03
N GLY A 144 7.90 12.79 -20.72
CA GLY A 144 8.18 11.35 -20.75
C GLY A 144 8.38 10.80 -19.34
N GLY A 145 8.17 9.50 -19.16
CA GLY A 145 8.31 8.87 -17.84
C GLY A 145 8.36 7.35 -17.94
N TYR A 146 8.62 6.69 -16.82
CA TYR A 146 8.72 5.25 -16.74
C TYR A 146 7.37 4.58 -16.48
N HIS A 147 7.13 3.48 -17.18
CA HIS A 147 6.06 2.53 -16.91
C HIS A 147 6.67 1.28 -16.29
N ALA A 148 6.01 0.69 -15.29
CA ALA A 148 6.44 -0.57 -14.68
C ALA A 148 5.48 -1.69 -15.05
N TYR A 149 6.03 -2.80 -15.51
CA TYR A 149 5.30 -4.02 -15.86
C TYR A 149 5.76 -5.17 -14.96
N SER A 150 4.84 -5.98 -14.46
CA SER A 150 5.17 -7.18 -13.66
C SER A 150 5.89 -8.22 -14.52
N HIS A 151 6.34 -9.32 -13.89
CA HIS A 151 6.98 -10.43 -14.60
C HIS A 151 6.05 -11.15 -15.58
N THR A 152 4.72 -11.01 -15.44
CA THR A 152 3.72 -11.51 -16.40
C THR A 152 3.37 -10.50 -17.50
N GLY A 153 3.98 -9.30 -17.47
CA GLY A 153 3.73 -8.24 -18.44
C GLY A 153 2.56 -7.30 -18.09
N ARG A 154 1.94 -7.46 -16.91
CA ARG A 154 0.86 -6.58 -16.47
C ARG A 154 1.39 -5.19 -16.11
N LEU A 155 0.75 -4.12 -16.59
CA LEU A 155 1.07 -2.75 -16.17
C LEU A 155 0.71 -2.55 -14.69
N VAL A 156 1.70 -2.18 -13.88
CA VAL A 156 1.58 -1.94 -12.43
C VAL A 156 1.69 -0.45 -12.09
N PHE A 157 2.48 0.29 -12.86
CA PHE A 157 2.70 1.70 -12.65
C PHE A 157 2.69 2.44 -13.98
N HIS A 158 1.90 3.52 -14.03
CA HIS A 158 1.77 4.35 -15.21
C HIS A 158 2.42 5.71 -14.95
N ARG A 159 3.58 5.92 -15.60
CA ARG A 159 4.24 7.21 -15.81
C ARG A 159 4.72 7.91 -14.54
N GLY A 160 6.03 8.02 -14.41
CA GLY A 160 6.71 8.78 -13.36
C GLY A 160 8.21 8.52 -13.40
N ASP A 161 8.90 8.82 -12.30
CA ASP A 161 10.32 8.50 -12.17
C ASP A 161 10.56 7.00 -11.95
N ILE A 162 11.81 6.58 -12.11
CA ILE A 162 12.21 5.18 -11.95
C ILE A 162 11.98 4.65 -10.53
N THR A 163 12.18 5.49 -9.51
CA THR A 163 12.03 5.10 -8.10
C THR A 163 10.58 4.74 -7.75
N PRO A 164 9.57 5.60 -8.01
CA PRO A 164 8.16 5.22 -7.84
C PRO A 164 7.73 3.98 -8.64
N ALA A 165 8.32 3.76 -9.81
CA ALA A 165 8.06 2.56 -10.61
C ALA A 165 8.58 1.28 -9.93
N VAL A 166 9.77 1.31 -9.32
CA VAL A 166 10.32 0.21 -8.51
C VAL A 166 9.46 -0.05 -7.28
N GLU A 167 9.12 1.01 -6.56
CA GLU A 167 8.32 0.92 -5.34
C GLU A 167 6.90 0.39 -5.63
N ALA A 168 6.28 0.77 -6.75
CA ALA A 168 4.98 0.25 -7.16
C ALA A 168 5.04 -1.26 -7.47
N LEU A 169 6.11 -1.75 -8.11
CA LEU A 169 6.33 -3.18 -8.31
C LEU A 169 6.49 -3.90 -6.97
N ALA A 170 7.22 -3.33 -6.02
CA ALA A 170 7.37 -3.94 -4.70
C ALA A 170 6.05 -4.00 -3.92
N HIS A 171 5.21 -2.96 -3.98
CA HIS A 171 3.86 -3.02 -3.43
C HIS A 171 3.00 -4.07 -4.11
N HIS A 172 3.09 -4.20 -5.44
CA HIS A 172 2.35 -5.20 -6.20
C HIS A 172 2.67 -6.64 -5.76
N TYR A 173 3.89 -6.88 -5.28
CA TYR A 173 4.31 -8.15 -4.69
C TYR A 173 4.18 -8.21 -3.16
N GLY A 174 3.69 -7.14 -2.52
CA GLY A 174 3.53 -7.07 -1.07
C GLY A 174 4.84 -7.10 -0.28
N LEU A 175 5.95 -6.65 -0.88
CA LEU A 175 7.28 -6.61 -0.27
C LEU A 175 7.42 -5.48 0.78
N PRO A 176 8.20 -5.68 1.85
CA PRO A 176 8.38 -4.69 2.91
C PRO A 176 9.26 -3.51 2.49
N PHE A 177 9.07 -2.36 3.14
CA PHE A 177 9.78 -1.11 2.90
C PHE A 177 10.63 -0.68 4.11
N PRO A 178 11.63 0.20 3.93
CA PRO A 178 12.03 0.82 2.67
C PRO A 178 12.79 -0.14 1.75
N ILE A 179 12.85 0.22 0.47
CA ILE A 179 13.53 -0.57 -0.57
C ILE A 179 14.87 0.11 -0.88
N GLN A 180 15.93 -0.67 -0.93
CA GLN A 180 17.21 -0.23 -1.48
C GLN A 180 17.25 -0.55 -2.97
N ILE A 181 17.57 0.44 -3.80
CA ILE A 181 17.67 0.29 -5.24
C ILE A 181 19.15 0.26 -5.64
N HIS A 182 19.57 -0.81 -6.32
CA HIS A 182 20.87 -0.93 -6.97
C HIS A 182 20.71 -0.85 -8.49
N HIS A 183 21.63 -0.15 -9.14
CA HIS A 183 21.71 0.01 -10.59
C HIS A 183 22.87 -0.80 -11.19
#